data_AF-A0A2S1QZV9-F1
#
_entry.id   AF-A0A2S1QZV9-F1
#
_cell.length_a   1.000
_cell.length_b   1.000
_cell.length_c   1.000
_cell.angle_alpha   90.00
_cell.angle_beta   90.00
_cell.angle_gamma   90.00
#
_symmetry.space_group_name_H-M   'P 1'
#
loop_
_entity.id
_entity.type
_entity.pdbx_description
1 polymer ?
#
loop_
_entity_poly.entity_id
_entity_poly.type
_entity_poly.pdbx_seq_one_letter_code
_entity_poly.pdbx_strand_id
1 'polypeptide(L)'
;MKKTTLLGIGIVLLLVINAATLGFVYFKAGPPPRHPEPKQVIAEMLHFDESQQHQYEEKIAWHRTRINELDGKIRKAKEQLYETLADNNSLKKDSLTQVLTELHKEIEETHYKHFSDIKSICKPEQQIYYKQLILDLPHLFGPQHKPKHKRN
;
A
#
# COMPACT_ATOMS: atom_id res chain seq x y z
N MET A 1 -43.73 -33.38 26.22
CA MET A 1 -43.79 -32.04 25.59
C MET A 1 -43.59 -32.20 24.09
N LYS A 2 -44.37 -31.48 23.26
CA LYS A 2 -44.45 -31.72 21.81
C LYS A 2 -43.11 -31.36 21.13
N LYS A 3 -42.61 -32.21 20.24
CA LYS A 3 -41.31 -32.04 19.54
C LYS A 3 -41.15 -30.67 18.86
N THR A 4 -42.26 -30.07 18.44
CA THR A 4 -42.34 -28.73 17.85
C THR A 4 -41.99 -27.60 18.83
N THR A 5 -42.31 -27.75 20.11
CA THR A 5 -41.99 -26.77 21.15
C THR A 5 -40.50 -26.76 21.47
N LEU A 6 -39.86 -27.93 21.48
CA LEU A 6 -38.41 -28.06 21.67
C LEU A 6 -37.62 -27.43 20.51
N LEU A 7 -38.10 -27.64 19.28
CA LEU A 7 -37.51 -27.08 18.06
C LEU A 7 -37.65 -25.55 18.02
N GLY A 8 -38.82 -25.03 18.43
CA GLY A 8 -39.04 -23.58 18.57
C GLY A 8 -38.11 -22.93 19.58
N ILE A 9 -37.90 -23.56 20.74
CA ILE A 9 -36.94 -23.06 21.75
C ILE A 9 -35.51 -23.04 21.20
N GLY A 10 -35.11 -24.08 20.46
CA GLY A 10 -33.79 -24.13 19.82
C GLY A 10 -33.56 -23.01 18.81
N ILE A 11 -34.56 -22.67 17.99
CA ILE A 11 -34.48 -21.59 17.00
C ILE A 11 -34.34 -20.22 17.69
N VAL A 12 -35.13 -19.97 18.73
CA VAL A 12 -35.07 -18.70 19.48
C VAL A 12 -33.71 -18.55 20.17
N LEU A 13 -33.20 -19.62 20.80
CA LEU A 13 -31.88 -19.60 21.43
C LEU A 13 -30.77 -19.31 20.40
N LEU A 14 -30.84 -19.94 19.23
CA LEU A 14 -29.87 -19.72 18.15
C LEU A 14 -29.91 -18.26 17.65
N LEU A 15 -31.10 -17.68 17.52
CA LEU A 15 -31.28 -16.27 17.15
C LEU A 15 -30.65 -15.33 18.18
N VAL A 16 -30.88 -15.57 19.47
CA VAL A 16 -30.32 -14.77 20.55
C VAL A 16 -28.79 -14.83 20.56
N ILE A 17 -28.21 -16.03 20.39
CA ILE A 17 -26.76 -16.20 20.33
C ILE A 17 -26.16 -15.45 19.13
N ASN A 18 -26.77 -15.56 17.95
CA ASN A 18 -26.29 -14.83 16.77
C ASN A 18 -26.47 -13.31 16.88
N ALA A 19 -27.55 -12.84 17.51
CA ALA A 19 -27.73 -11.41 17.77
C ALA A 19 -26.70 -10.89 18.79
N ALA A 20 -26.39 -11.68 19.83
CA ALA A 20 -25.40 -11.32 20.83
C ALA A 20 -23.98 -11.30 20.23
N THR A 21 -23.63 -12.24 19.35
CA THR A 21 -22.33 -12.24 18.66
C THR A 21 -22.20 -11.07 17.69
N LEU A 22 -23.25 -10.76 16.92
CA LEU A 22 -23.27 -9.58 16.04
C LEU A 22 -23.13 -8.28 16.83
N GLY A 23 -23.87 -8.15 17.93
CA GLY A 23 -23.75 -7.02 18.84
C GLY A 23 -22.35 -6.89 19.42
N PHE A 24 -21.78 -7.99 19.93
CA PHE A 24 -20.43 -7.99 20.49
C PHE A 24 -19.36 -7.58 19.46
N VAL A 25 -19.44 -8.08 18.23
CA VAL A 25 -18.52 -7.70 17.15
C VAL A 25 -18.69 -6.22 16.78
N TYR A 26 -19.94 -5.75 16.67
CA TYR A 26 -20.23 -4.36 16.32
C TYR A 26 -19.74 -3.37 17.38
N PHE A 27 -19.93 -3.68 18.67
CA PHE A 27 -19.52 -2.79 19.77
C PHE A 27 -18.04 -2.90 20.13
N LYS A 28 -17.36 -4.01 19.79
CA LYS A 28 -15.93 -4.22 20.08
C LYS A 28 -15.02 -3.92 18.89
N ALA A 29 -15.57 -3.75 17.69
CA ALA A 29 -14.84 -3.25 16.53
C ALA A 29 -14.60 -1.73 16.69
N GLY A 30 -13.63 -1.36 17.54
CA GLY A 30 -13.02 -0.03 17.47
C GLY A 30 -12.41 0.19 16.07
N PRO A 31 -12.17 1.45 15.67
CA PRO A 31 -11.46 1.73 14.43
C PRO A 31 -10.15 0.93 14.42
N PRO A 32 -9.80 0.28 13.29
CA PRO A 32 -8.54 -0.45 13.20
C PRO A 32 -7.40 0.47 13.64
N PRO A 33 -6.39 -0.04 14.38
CA PRO A 33 -5.24 0.77 14.77
C PRO A 33 -4.71 1.45 13.52
N ARG A 34 -4.68 2.79 13.53
CA ARG A 34 -4.08 3.57 12.45
C ARG A 34 -2.61 3.21 12.44
N HIS A 35 -2.21 2.36 11.50
CA HIS A 35 -0.78 2.17 11.22
C HIS A 35 -0.22 3.54 10.83
N PRO A 36 0.85 4.01 11.48
CA PRO A 36 1.46 5.29 11.14
C PRO A 36 1.77 5.29 9.65
N GLU A 37 1.39 6.36 8.95
CA GLU A 37 1.67 6.45 7.52
C GLU A 37 3.20 6.42 7.32
N PRO A 38 3.72 5.80 6.24
CA PRO A 38 5.16 5.77 5.97
C PRO A 38 5.83 7.16 6.02
N LYS A 39 5.08 8.22 5.67
CA LYS A 39 5.54 9.60 5.80
C LYS A 39 5.86 10.02 7.25
N GLN A 40 5.05 9.58 8.21
CA GLN A 40 5.21 9.92 9.62
C GLN A 40 6.44 9.21 10.18
N VAL A 41 6.60 7.93 9.83
CA VAL A 41 7.78 7.13 10.22
C VAL A 41 9.08 7.78 9.72
N ILE A 42 9.12 8.22 8.47
CA ILE A 42 10.31 8.86 7.89
C ILE A 42 10.57 10.23 8.54
N ALA A 43 9.54 11.06 8.72
CA ALA A 43 9.68 12.38 9.34
C ALA A 43 10.16 12.28 10.80
N GLU A 44 9.65 11.31 11.56
CA GLU A 44 10.08 11.03 12.93
C GLU A 44 11.51 10.50 12.98
N MET A 45 11.85 9.52 12.11
CA MET A 45 13.19 8.92 12.06
C MET A 45 14.28 9.93 11.69
N LEU A 46 13.96 10.90 10.83
CA LEU A 46 14.88 11.95 10.42
C LEU A 46 14.83 13.19 11.32
N HIS A 47 13.95 13.20 12.34
CA HIS A 47 13.74 14.32 13.24
C HIS A 47 13.48 15.63 12.51
N PHE A 48 12.57 15.62 11.53
CA PHE A 48 12.23 16.81 10.75
C PHE A 48 11.56 17.90 11.59
N ASP A 49 12.02 19.13 11.45
CA ASP A 49 11.33 20.32 11.97
C ASP A 49 10.12 20.70 11.11
N GLU A 50 9.32 21.68 11.56
CA GLU A 50 8.09 22.09 10.88
C GLU A 50 8.32 22.56 9.43
N SER A 51 9.45 23.24 9.15
CA SER A 51 9.79 23.70 7.80
C SER A 51 10.13 22.52 6.88
N GLN A 52 10.90 21.57 7.39
CA GLN A 52 11.25 20.34 6.68
C GLN A 52 10.02 19.46 6.45
N GLN A 53 9.10 19.38 7.41
CA GLN A 53 7.85 18.65 7.26
C GLN A 53 6.99 19.23 6.14
N HIS A 54 6.84 20.55 6.07
CA HIS A 54 6.08 21.19 4.98
C HIS A 54 6.71 20.92 3.61
N GLN A 55 8.04 21.04 3.48
CA GLN A 55 8.74 20.70 2.23
C GLN A 55 8.61 19.21 1.87
N TYR A 56 8.60 18.34 2.88
CA TYR A 56 8.45 16.91 2.68
C TYR A 56 7.05 16.55 2.18
N GLU A 57 6.00 17.19 2.69
CA GLU A 57 4.63 16.96 2.24
C GLU A 57 4.44 17.28 0.75
N GLU A 58 4.99 18.40 0.28
CA GLU A 58 4.97 18.77 -1.14
C GLU A 58 5.68 17.73 -2.01
N LYS A 59 6.87 17.28 -1.58
CA LYS A 59 7.66 16.25 -2.28
C LYS A 59 6.95 14.90 -2.31
N ILE A 60 6.23 14.53 -1.25
CA ILE A 60 5.39 13.32 -1.22
C ILE A 60 4.20 13.45 -2.17
N ALA A 61 3.53 14.61 -2.20
CA ALA A 61 2.39 14.83 -3.08
C ALA A 61 2.79 14.70 -4.55
N TRP A 62 3.92 15.29 -4.95
CA TRP A 62 4.49 15.12 -6.28
C TRP A 62 4.79 13.64 -6.58
N HIS A 63 5.48 12.95 -5.68
CA HIS A 63 5.85 11.55 -5.85
C HIS A 63 4.62 10.65 -6.04
N ARG A 64 3.63 10.77 -5.15
CA ARG A 64 2.37 10.01 -5.23
C ARG A 64 1.63 10.25 -6.54
N THR A 65 1.55 11.51 -6.97
CA THR A 65 0.90 11.87 -8.24
C THR A 65 1.62 11.23 -9.41
N ARG A 66 2.96 11.34 -9.46
CA ARG A 66 3.76 10.79 -10.55
C ARG A 66 3.67 9.27 -10.63
N ILE A 67 3.76 8.57 -9.50
CA ILE A 67 3.61 7.10 -9.47
C ILE A 67 2.21 6.67 -9.94
N ASN A 68 1.15 7.34 -9.47
CA ASN A 68 -0.21 7.04 -9.91
C ASN A 68 -0.40 7.23 -11.44
N GLU A 69 0.20 8.28 -12.01
CA GLU A 69 0.19 8.49 -13.47
C GLU A 69 0.91 7.37 -14.23
N LEU A 70 2.09 6.98 -13.76
CA LEU A 70 2.90 5.91 -14.36
C LEU A 70 2.18 4.56 -14.28
N ASP A 71 1.61 4.21 -13.13
CA ASP A 71 0.80 3.01 -12.94
C ASP A 71 -0.41 2.99 -13.88
N GLY A 72 -1.06 4.14 -14.07
CA GLY A 72 -2.15 4.29 -15.03
C GLY A 72 -1.70 4.01 -16.48
N LYS A 73 -0.51 4.47 -16.87
CA LYS A 73 0.08 4.18 -18.19
C LYS A 73 0.48 2.71 -18.33
N ILE A 74 1.07 2.11 -17.29
CA ILE A 74 1.43 0.69 -17.28
C ILE A 74 0.19 -0.18 -17.46
N ARG A 75 -0.90 0.14 -16.76
CA ARG A 75 -2.16 -0.60 -16.89
C ARG A 75 -2.66 -0.57 -18.34
N LYS A 76 -2.72 0.62 -18.95
CA LYS A 76 -3.14 0.77 -20.36
C LYS A 76 -2.22 0.02 -21.33
N ALA A 77 -0.90 0.10 -21.13
CA ALA A 77 0.06 -0.61 -21.97
C ALA A 77 -0.09 -2.13 -21.84
N LYS A 78 -0.39 -2.65 -20.64
CA LYS A 78 -0.69 -4.07 -20.41
C LYS A 78 -1.99 -4.50 -21.09
N GLU A 79 -3.05 -3.69 -20.99
CA GLU A 79 -4.33 -3.94 -21.68
C GLU A 79 -4.08 -4.08 -23.20
N GLN A 80 -3.39 -3.10 -23.81
CA GLN A 80 -3.04 -3.13 -25.23
C GLN A 80 -2.13 -4.30 -25.60
N LEU A 81 -1.22 -4.70 -24.71
CA LEU A 81 -0.32 -5.84 -24.92
C LEU A 81 -1.12 -7.13 -25.03
N TYR A 82 -2.12 -7.33 -24.17
CA TYR A 82 -2.93 -8.55 -24.19
C TYR A 82 -3.90 -8.58 -25.37
N GLU A 83 -4.37 -7.44 -25.86
CA GLU A 83 -5.11 -7.38 -27.13
C GLU A 83 -4.31 -7.94 -28.32
N THR A 84 -2.97 -7.83 -28.31
CA THR A 84 -2.13 -8.38 -29.40
C THR A 84 -2.18 -9.90 -29.51
N LEU A 85 -2.66 -10.60 -28.47
CA LEU A 85 -2.84 -12.06 -28.48
C LEU A 85 -3.94 -12.50 -29.44
N ALA A 86 -4.94 -11.65 -29.71
CA ALA A 86 -6.02 -11.98 -30.64
C ALA A 86 -5.51 -12.05 -32.10
N ASP A 87 -4.62 -11.13 -32.47
CA ASP A 87 -4.16 -10.95 -33.86
C ASP A 87 -2.73 -11.50 -34.09
N ASN A 88 -2.08 -12.06 -33.06
CA ASN A 88 -0.68 -12.52 -33.09
C ASN A 88 0.32 -11.49 -33.65
N ASN A 89 0.08 -10.20 -33.39
CA ASN A 89 0.89 -9.11 -33.92
C ASN A 89 2.20 -8.94 -33.12
N SER A 90 3.27 -9.59 -33.59
CA SER A 90 4.58 -9.60 -32.92
C SER A 90 5.22 -8.20 -32.83
N LEU A 91 5.12 -7.38 -33.87
CA LEU A 91 5.70 -6.02 -33.88
C LEU A 91 5.03 -5.13 -32.82
N LYS A 92 3.69 -5.18 -32.71
CA LYS A 92 2.95 -4.41 -31.70
C LYS A 92 3.27 -4.90 -30.28
N LYS A 93 3.39 -6.21 -30.08
CA LYS A 93 3.81 -6.81 -28.81
C LYS A 93 5.20 -6.32 -28.38
N ASP A 94 6.18 -6.34 -29.29
CA ASP A 94 7.54 -5.92 -28.98
C ASP A 94 7.60 -4.43 -28.63
N SER A 95 6.91 -3.59 -29.40
CA SER A 95 6.79 -2.16 -29.13
C SER A 95 6.16 -1.88 -27.75
N LEU A 96 5.06 -2.55 -27.41
CA LEU A 96 4.40 -2.39 -26.10
C LEU A 96 5.26 -2.90 -24.94
N THR A 97 6.06 -3.95 -25.16
CA THR A 97 7.02 -4.44 -24.16
C THR A 97 8.14 -3.43 -23.91
N GLN A 98 8.61 -2.74 -24.97
CA GLN A 98 9.57 -1.65 -24.83
C GLN A 98 8.97 -0.46 -24.08
N VAL A 99 7.72 -0.07 -24.38
CA VAL A 99 6.99 0.97 -23.64
C VAL A 99 6.87 0.62 -22.16
N LEU A 100 6.51 -0.63 -21.84
CA LEU A 100 6.47 -1.09 -20.45
C LEU A 100 7.84 -0.98 -19.78
N THR A 101 8.92 -1.28 -20.49
CA THR A 101 10.28 -1.20 -19.93
C THR A 101 10.65 0.24 -19.59
N GLU A 102 10.35 1.19 -20.47
CA GLU A 102 10.60 2.61 -20.22
C GLU A 102 9.76 3.12 -19.04
N LEU A 103 8.48 2.72 -18.95
CA LEU A 103 7.63 3.11 -17.83
C LEU A 103 8.14 2.59 -16.47
N HIS A 104 8.65 1.35 -16.41
CA HIS A 104 9.26 0.84 -15.17
C HIS A 104 10.56 1.60 -14.84
N LYS A 105 11.37 1.97 -15.84
CA LYS A 105 12.54 2.81 -15.63
C LYS A 105 12.14 4.18 -15.06
N GLU A 106 11.12 4.82 -15.60
CA GLU A 106 10.60 6.09 -15.06
C GLU A 106 10.12 5.97 -13.61
N ILE A 107 9.54 4.82 -13.22
CA ILE A 107 9.17 4.54 -11.82
C ILE A 107 10.42 4.51 -10.94
N GLU A 108 11.45 3.76 -11.33
CA GLU A 108 12.68 3.66 -10.54
C GLU A 108 13.41 5.00 -10.41
N GLU A 109 13.44 5.79 -11.49
CA GLU A 109 13.96 7.16 -11.47
C GLU A 109 13.15 8.07 -10.51
N THR A 110 11.82 7.91 -10.49
CA THR A 110 10.93 8.63 -9.58
C THR A 110 11.16 8.25 -8.12
N HIS A 111 11.33 6.96 -7.82
CA HIS A 111 11.68 6.47 -6.48
C HIS A 111 13.04 7.03 -6.04
N TYR A 112 14.07 6.90 -6.88
CA TYR A 112 15.40 7.40 -6.58
C TYR A 112 15.38 8.91 -6.30
N LYS A 113 14.67 9.67 -7.15
CA LYS A 113 14.49 11.11 -6.97
C LYS A 113 13.80 11.44 -5.65
N HIS A 114 12.77 10.69 -5.24
CA HIS A 114 12.09 10.91 -3.97
C HIS A 114 13.06 10.82 -2.78
N PHE A 115 13.91 9.79 -2.74
CA PHE A 115 14.91 9.66 -1.68
C PHE A 115 16.00 10.74 -1.76
N SER A 116 16.42 11.12 -2.97
CA SER A 116 17.34 12.25 -3.17
C SER A 116 16.74 13.57 -2.67
N ASP A 117 15.45 13.79 -2.91
CA ASP A 117 14.69 14.95 -2.45
C ASP A 117 14.58 14.97 -0.92
N ILE A 118 14.39 13.82 -0.26
CA ILE A 118 14.46 13.70 1.20
C ILE A 118 15.85 14.09 1.72
N LYS A 119 16.92 13.60 1.08
CA LYS A 119 18.30 13.98 1.46
C LYS A 119 18.53 15.48 1.38
N SER A 120 17.96 16.14 0.38
CA SER A 120 18.17 17.57 0.10
C SER A 120 17.62 18.49 1.18
N ILE A 121 16.57 18.05 1.90
CA ILE A 121 15.96 18.83 2.98
C ILE A 121 16.60 18.52 4.35
N CYS A 122 17.39 17.46 4.47
CA CYS A 122 18.10 17.10 5.71
C CYS A 122 19.25 18.08 6.01
N LYS A 123 19.32 18.54 7.26
CA LYS A 123 20.45 19.30 7.81
C LYS A 123 21.69 18.41 7.96
N PRO A 124 22.91 18.99 8.09
CA PRO A 124 24.14 18.22 8.24
C PRO A 124 24.09 17.15 9.35
N GLU A 125 23.51 17.48 10.50
CA GLU A 125 23.34 16.58 11.64
C GLU A 125 22.37 15.42 11.37
N GLN A 126 21.39 15.60 10.47
CA GLN A 126 20.40 14.58 10.11
C GLN A 126 20.91 13.59 9.06
N GLN A 127 22.06 13.86 8.43
CA GLN A 127 22.63 12.97 7.41
C GLN A 127 22.96 11.57 7.95
N ILE A 128 23.20 11.45 9.26
CA ILE A 128 23.43 10.15 9.92
C ILE A 128 22.15 9.31 9.91
N TYR A 129 21.01 9.90 10.29
CA TYR A 129 19.71 9.22 10.27
C TYR A 129 19.28 8.89 8.83
N TYR A 130 19.59 9.76 7.87
CA TYR A 130 19.32 9.47 6.46
C TYR A 130 20.11 8.27 5.92
N LYS A 131 21.37 8.10 6.32
CA LYS A 131 22.16 6.91 5.97
C LYS A 131 21.53 5.64 6.55
N GLN A 132 21.03 5.71 7.79
CA GLN A 132 20.33 4.58 8.41
C GLN A 132 19.04 4.24 7.67
N LEU A 133 18.24 5.26 7.32
CA LEU A 133 17.03 5.10 6.52
C LEU A 133 17.29 4.35 5.20
N ILE A 134 18.38 4.69 4.49
CA ILE A 134 18.74 4.00 3.23
C ILE A 134 18.95 2.49 3.44
N LEU A 135 19.62 2.10 4.52
CA LEU A 135 19.88 0.70 4.83
C LEU A 135 18.57 -0.06 5.12
N ASP A 136 17.57 0.63 5.66
CA ASP A 136 16.27 0.08 6.02
C ASP A 136 15.24 0.14 4.86
N LEU A 137 15.53 0.83 3.75
CA LEU A 137 14.63 0.93 2.58
C LEU A 137 14.13 -0.42 2.06
N PRO A 138 14.97 -1.47 1.90
CA PRO A 138 14.50 -2.77 1.43
C PRO A 138 13.47 -3.41 2.37
N HIS A 139 13.54 -3.12 3.67
CA HIS A 139 12.59 -3.61 4.66
C HIS A 139 11.30 -2.78 4.70
N LEU A 140 11.40 -1.47 4.47
CA LEU A 140 10.25 -0.55 4.47
C LEU A 140 9.40 -0.66 3.20
N PHE A 141 10.04 -0.91 2.05
CA PHE A 141 9.38 -0.94 0.74
C PHE A 141 9.42 -2.31 0.05
N GLY A 142 10.00 -3.32 0.69
CA GLY A 142 9.94 -4.70 0.23
C GLY A 142 8.54 -5.32 0.37
N PRO A 143 8.28 -6.46 -0.28
CA PRO A 143 7.02 -7.19 -0.12
C PRO A 143 6.80 -7.50 1.37
N GLN A 144 5.79 -6.89 1.97
CA GLN A 144 5.41 -7.20 3.36
C GLN A 144 5.17 -8.70 3.45
N HIS A 145 5.96 -9.40 4.27
CA HIS A 145 5.68 -10.78 4.65
C HIS A 145 4.34 -10.75 5.39
N LYS A 146 3.24 -10.97 4.67
CA LYS A 146 1.94 -11.19 5.30
C LYS A 146 2.15 -12.34 6.30
N PRO A 147 1.87 -12.15 7.59
CA PRO A 147 1.97 -13.24 8.55
C PRO A 147 1.13 -14.39 8.00
N LYS A 148 1.77 -15.56 7.81
CA LYS A 148 1.06 -16.78 7.40
C LYS A 148 -0.08 -16.97 8.38
N HIS A 149 -1.31 -16.81 7.90
CA HIS A 149 -2.50 -17.12 8.67
C HIS A 149 -2.35 -18.59 9.08
N LYS A 150 -2.06 -18.85 10.37
CA LYS A 150 -2.12 -20.22 10.89
C LYS A 150 -3.57 -20.65 10.72
N ARG A 151 -3.83 -21.47 9.69
CA ARG A 151 -5.04 -22.28 9.60
C ARG A 151 -4.93 -23.27 10.77
N ASN A 152 -5.67 -23.00 11.84
CA ASN A 152 -6.01 -24.01 12.82
C ASN A 152 -7.02 -24.99 12.22
#